data_AF-A0A2D5J269-F1
#
_entry.id   AF-A0A2D5J269-F1
#
_cell.length_a   1.000
_cell.length_b   1.000
_cell.length_c   1.000
_cell.angle_alpha   90.00
_cell.angle_beta   90.00
_cell.angle_gamma   90.00
#
_symmetry.space_group_name_H-M   'P 1'
#
loop_
_entity.id
_entity.type
_entity.pdbx_description
1 polymer ?
#
loop_
_entity_poly.entity_id
_entity_poly.type
_entity_poly.pdbx_seq_one_letter_code
_entity_poly.pdbx_strand_id
1 'polypeptide(L)' 'MKLIITSAAALTLLGLAACSKPEPEPVYLQPTYDSKVGTPSCPAGYQLSTLESGAVVCAPL' A
#
# COMPACT_ATOMS: atom_id res chain seq x y z
N MET A 1 -29.40 -45.04 6.31
CA MET A 1 -29.63 -43.58 6.23
C MET A 1 -28.47 -42.97 5.46
N LYS A 2 -28.75 -42.27 4.35
CA LYS A 2 -27.75 -41.68 3.47
C LYS A 2 -27.65 -40.19 3.82
N LEU A 3 -26.53 -39.79 4.44
CA LEU A 3 -26.30 -38.41 4.90
C LEU A 3 -26.04 -37.52 3.68
N ILE A 4 -27.06 -36.80 3.23
CA ILE A 4 -26.97 -35.71 2.27
C ILE A 4 -26.86 -34.41 3.07
N ILE A 5 -25.63 -34.03 3.45
CA ILE A 5 -25.34 -32.70 3.99
C ILE A 5 -24.79 -31.87 2.84
N THR A 6 -25.71 -31.33 2.05
CA THR A 6 -25.43 -30.36 1.00
C THR A 6 -25.52 -28.94 1.56
N SER A 7 -24.54 -28.12 1.17
CA SER A 7 -24.65 -26.66 0.97
C SER A 7 -24.89 -25.75 2.19
N ALA A 8 -24.01 -25.80 3.20
CA ALA A 8 -23.83 -24.65 4.11
C ALA A 8 -22.35 -24.28 4.34
N ALA A 9 -21.43 -25.24 4.21
CA ALA A 9 -20.00 -24.99 4.40
C ALA A 9 -19.27 -24.43 3.16
N ALA A 10 -19.91 -24.39 1.99
CA ALA A 10 -19.27 -23.95 0.75
C ALA A 10 -19.16 -22.43 0.62
N LEU A 11 -20.00 -21.66 1.32
CA LEU A 11 -20.06 -20.20 1.20
C LEU A 11 -19.03 -19.47 2.09
N THR A 12 -18.55 -20.10 3.16
CA THR A 12 -17.55 -19.50 4.06
C THR A 12 -16.12 -19.55 3.51
N LEU A 13 -15.85 -20.43 2.53
CA LEU A 13 -14.52 -20.54 1.90
C LEU A 13 -14.27 -19.50 0.80
N LEU A 14 -15.31 -18.94 0.18
CA LEU A 14 -15.16 -17.92 -0.87
C LEU A 14 -14.92 -16.50 -0.32
N GLY A 15 -15.21 -16.24 0.96
CA GLY A 15 -15.06 -14.92 1.56
C GLY A 15 -13.63 -14.55 1.97
N LEU A 16 -12.77 -15.54 2.25
CA LEU A 16 -11.40 -15.30 2.74
C LEU A 16 -10.39 -15.00 1.63
N ALA A 17 -10.71 -15.28 0.36
CA ALA A 17 -9.80 -15.06 -0.75
C ALA A 17 -9.72 -13.58 -1.21
N ALA A 18 -10.63 -12.72 -0.75
CA ALA A 18 -10.68 -11.32 -1.17
C ALA A 18 -9.70 -10.39 -0.43
N CYS A 19 -9.08 -10.84 0.67
CA CYS A 19 -8.10 -10.03 1.43
C CYS A 19 -6.64 -10.32 1.09
N SER A 20 -6.34 -11.26 0.20
CA SER A 20 -4.96 -11.59 -0.20
C SER A 20 -4.48 -10.77 -1.40
N LYS A 21 -4.85 -9.49 -1.47
CA LYS A 21 -4.21 -8.55 -2.41
C LYS A 21 -2.91 -8.10 -1.74
N PRO A 22 -1.72 -8.40 -2.30
CA PRO A 22 -0.50 -7.75 -1.84
C PRO A 22 -0.72 -6.24 -1.96
N GLU A 23 -0.57 -5.53 -0.85
CA GLU A 23 -0.63 -4.08 -0.84
C GLU A 23 0.46 -3.59 -1.81
N PRO A 24 0.13 -2.75 -2.81
CA PRO A 24 1.13 -2.30 -3.76
C PRO A 24 2.24 -1.59 -2.99
N GLU A 25 3.49 -1.96 -3.26
CA GLU A 25 4.62 -1.31 -2.61
C GLU A 25 4.56 0.20 -2.89
N PRO A 26 4.68 1.05 -1.85
CA PRO A 26 4.67 2.49 -2.03
C PRO A 26 5.82 2.89 -2.95
N VAL A 27 5.49 3.57 -4.05
CA VAL A 27 6.49 4.10 -4.97
C VAL A 27 7.08 5.35 -4.35
N TYR A 28 8.31 5.30 -3.88
CA TYR A 28 8.99 6.49 -3.36
C TYR A 28 9.61 7.31 -4.49
N LEU A 29 9.50 8.63 -4.41
CA LEU A 29 10.10 9.55 -5.36
C LEU A 29 11.23 10.35 -4.71
N GLN A 30 12.17 10.83 -5.52
CA GLN A 30 13.17 11.78 -5.04
C GLN A 30 12.55 13.17 -4.89
N PRO A 31 12.81 13.87 -3.78
CA PRO A 31 12.34 15.23 -3.57
C PRO A 31 13.05 16.18 -4.53
N THR A 32 12.32 17.16 -5.04
CA THR A 32 12.91 18.27 -5.79
C THR A 32 13.32 19.36 -4.83
N TYR A 33 14.56 19.81 -4.96
CA TYR A 33 15.08 20.92 -4.16
C TYR A 33 14.94 22.20 -4.96
N ASP A 34 14.18 23.16 -4.43
CA ASP A 34 14.13 24.48 -5.06
C ASP A 34 15.52 25.12 -5.01
N SER A 35 15.99 25.53 -6.19
CA SER A 35 17.33 26.07 -6.42
C SER A 35 17.65 27.37 -5.64
N LYS A 36 16.66 28.01 -5.00
CA LYS A 36 16.83 29.28 -4.26
C LYS A 36 16.88 29.10 -2.75
N VAL A 37 16.24 28.06 -2.21
CA VAL A 37 16.06 27.89 -0.75
C VAL A 37 16.50 26.52 -0.24
N GLY A 38 16.87 25.57 -1.10
CA GLY A 38 17.29 24.23 -0.70
C GLY A 38 16.19 23.46 0.05
N THR A 39 14.96 23.95 0.01
CA THR A 39 13.82 23.32 0.69
C THR A 39 13.33 22.17 -0.17
N PRO A 40 13.28 20.94 0.36
CA PRO A 40 12.76 19.79 -0.38
C PRO A 40 11.25 19.95 -0.60
N SER A 41 10.79 19.52 -1.77
CA SER A 41 9.38 19.58 -2.17
C SER A 41 9.00 18.29 -2.88
N CYS A 42 7.73 17.90 -2.76
CA CYS A 42 7.17 16.70 -3.38
C CYS A 42 6.09 17.07 -4.40
N PRO A 43 5.93 16.26 -5.45
CA PRO A 43 4.82 16.42 -6.38
C PRO A 43 3.48 16.19 -5.68
N ALA A 44 2.39 16.71 -6.27
CA ALA A 44 1.06 16.52 -5.73
C ALA A 44 0.73 15.02 -5.56
N GLY A 45 0.13 14.66 -4.41
CA GLY A 45 -0.13 13.26 -4.05
C GLY A 45 1.01 12.60 -3.28
N TYR A 46 2.10 13.32 -2.98
CA TYR A 46 3.22 12.84 -2.19
C TYR A 46 3.59 13.82 -1.07
N GLN A 47 4.05 13.31 0.06
CA GLN A 47 4.58 14.06 1.18
C GLN A 47 6.05 13.72 1.45
N LEU A 48 6.78 14.65 2.05
CA LEU A 48 8.13 14.37 2.53
C LEU A 48 8.08 13.33 3.65
N SER A 49 8.93 12.33 3.56
CA SER A 49 9.13 11.29 4.55
C SER A 49 10.61 10.91 4.64
N THR A 50 10.99 10.29 5.76
CA THR A 50 12.35 9.82 5.99
C THR A 50 12.31 8.30 6.11
N LEU A 51 13.06 7.59 5.26
CA LEU A 51 13.20 6.14 5.38
C LEU A 51 14.00 5.77 6.64
N GLU A 52 13.91 4.52 7.06
CA GLU A 52 14.76 3.94 8.12
C GLU A 52 16.26 4.06 7.80
N SER A 53 16.63 4.13 6.52
CA SER A 53 17.99 4.39 6.06
C SER A 53 18.47 5.84 6.27
N GLY A 54 17.59 6.74 6.72
CA GLY A 54 17.86 8.18 6.86
C GLY A 54 17.70 8.98 5.57
N ALA A 55 17.28 8.35 4.47
CA ALA A 55 17.06 9.04 3.20
C ALA A 55 15.76 9.85 3.22
N VAL A 56 15.83 11.12 2.80
CA VAL A 56 14.64 11.97 2.58
C VAL A 56 14.04 11.63 1.23
N VAL A 57 12.77 11.23 1.22
CA VAL A 57 12.01 10.84 0.03
C VAL A 57 10.64 11.50 0.01
N CYS A 58 9.97 11.40 -1.13
CA CYS A 58 8.55 11.66 -1.27
C CYS A 58 7.78 10.35 -1.19
N ALA A 59 6.97 10.17 -0.15
CA ALA A 59 6.07 9.04 0.05
C ALA A 59 4.66 9.40 -0.42
N PRO A 60 3.90 8.48 -1.02
CA PRO A 60 2.51 8.76 -1.41
C PRO A 60 1.66 9.10 -0.17
N LEU A 61 0.70 10.02 -0.34
CA LEU A 61 -0.31 10.39 0.68
C LEU A 61 -1.26 9.23 1.01
#